data_AF-A0A093YKT3-F1
#
_entry.id   AF-A0A093YKT3-F1
#
_cell.length_a   1.000
_cell.length_b   1.000
_cell.length_c   1.000
_cell.angle_alpha   90.00
_cell.angle_beta   90.00
_cell.angle_gamma   90.00
#
_symmetry.space_group_name_H-M   'P 1'
#
loop_
_entity.id
_entity.type
_entity.pdbx_description
1 polymer ?
#
loop_
_entity_poly.entity_id
_entity_poly.type
_entity_poly.pdbx_seq_one_letter_code
_entity_poly.pdbx_strand_id
1 'polypeptide(L)'
;MRPLKMLTMTVITPLMSLYMAVVYGLLYLLFTTITSVFQQQYLWDPEITGLAYLGVGIGFFTGVAVVAKISDATVVRMTLANGGVREPEMRLPACVMFACFIPVSFFWYGWAAYKQVHWIVPIIGLVPFGFGMMGVFIPIQTYMIDAFPEYAASAVAALTASRSVFAAVLPLAAPSMYATLGLGWGNSLLGFIALALIPVPALIFKYGKVIRVKYPVKL
;
A
#
# COMPACT_ATOMS: atom_id res chain seq x y z
N MET A 1 14.05 -3.39 22.20
CA MET A 1 12.81 -2.79 22.77
C MET A 1 12.55 -1.33 22.36
N ARG A 2 13.27 -0.74 21.39
CA ARG A 2 12.99 0.63 20.90
C ARG A 2 11.90 0.72 19.80
N PRO A 3 11.79 -0.23 18.84
CA PRO A 3 10.74 -0.20 17.82
C PRO A 3 9.33 -0.34 18.39
N LEU A 4 9.14 -1.23 19.37
CA LEU A 4 7.86 -1.43 20.06
C LEU A 4 7.42 -0.19 20.84
N LYS A 5 8.37 0.55 21.43
CA LYS A 5 8.10 1.83 22.11
C LYS A 5 7.73 2.93 21.12
N MET A 6 8.35 3.00 19.93
CA MET A 6 7.95 3.99 18.91
C MET A 6 6.53 3.77 18.37
N LEU A 7 6.11 2.51 18.23
CA LEU A 7 4.75 2.13 17.86
C LEU A 7 3.69 2.64 18.86
N THR A 8 4.04 2.79 20.13
CA THR A 8 3.11 3.23 21.18
C THR A 8 3.28 4.69 21.60
N MET A 9 4.42 5.32 21.31
CA MET A 9 4.74 6.67 21.80
C MET A 9 4.39 7.81 20.83
N THR A 10 4.14 7.54 19.56
CA THR A 10 3.67 8.55 18.60
C THR A 10 2.39 8.07 17.95
N VAL A 11 1.42 8.96 17.71
CA VAL A 11 0.18 8.60 17.00
C VAL A 11 0.44 8.35 15.51
N ILE A 12 1.49 8.96 14.95
CA ILE A 12 1.82 8.91 13.52
C ILE A 12 2.41 7.56 13.11
N THR A 13 3.37 7.02 13.88
CA THR A 13 4.05 5.76 13.59
C THR A 13 3.08 4.57 13.47
N PRO A 14 2.17 4.27 14.43
CA PRO A 14 1.24 3.16 14.32
C PRO A 14 0.20 3.37 13.22
N LEU A 15 -0.25 4.61 12.94
CA LEU A 15 -1.16 4.87 11.82
C LEU A 15 -0.49 4.58 10.47
N MET A 16 0.73 5.06 10.25
CA MET A 16 1.50 4.77 9.02
C MET A 16 1.87 3.29 8.92
N SER A 17 2.24 2.67 10.05
CA SER A 17 2.57 1.26 10.12
C SER A 17 1.37 0.38 9.82
N LEU A 18 0.21 0.71 10.36
CA LEU A 18 -1.05 0.00 10.09
C LEU A 18 -1.46 0.17 8.64
N TYR A 19 -1.41 1.39 8.09
CA TYR A 19 -1.73 1.66 6.70
C TYR A 19 -0.87 0.77 5.77
N MET A 20 0.45 0.77 5.98
CA MET A 20 1.37 -0.05 5.18
C MET A 20 1.18 -1.53 5.41
N ALA A 21 0.87 -1.93 6.65
CA ALA A 21 0.59 -3.32 6.97
C ALA A 21 -0.65 -3.84 6.25
N VAL A 22 -1.72 -3.03 6.17
CA VAL A 22 -2.92 -3.40 5.41
C VAL A 22 -2.63 -3.47 3.92
N VAL A 23 -1.99 -2.45 3.33
CA VAL A 23 -1.65 -2.47 1.89
C VAL A 23 -0.74 -3.65 1.53
N TYR A 24 0.21 -3.99 2.39
CA TYR A 24 1.09 -5.14 2.19
C TYR A 24 0.36 -6.47 2.39
N GLY A 25 -0.55 -6.55 3.35
CA GLY A 25 -1.43 -7.71 3.51
C GLY A 25 -2.36 -7.93 2.32
N LEU A 26 -2.86 -6.85 1.71
CA LEU A 26 -3.63 -6.87 0.47
C LEU A 26 -2.83 -7.45 -0.70
N LEU A 27 -1.52 -7.14 -0.81
CA LEU A 27 -0.63 -7.75 -1.82
C LEU A 27 -0.56 -9.27 -1.63
N TYR A 28 -0.35 -9.74 -0.39
CA TYR A 28 -0.22 -11.17 -0.14
C TYR A 28 -1.53 -11.91 -0.34
N LEU A 29 -2.67 -11.30 0.02
CA LEU A 29 -4.00 -11.81 -0.34
C LEU A 29 -4.14 -11.94 -1.85
N LEU A 30 -3.74 -10.93 -2.59
CA LEU A 30 -3.80 -10.93 -4.05
C LEU A 30 -2.90 -12.03 -4.64
N PHE A 31 -1.70 -12.24 -4.11
CA PHE A 31 -0.82 -13.35 -4.51
C PHE A 31 -1.47 -14.73 -4.27
N THR A 32 -2.07 -14.96 -3.10
CA THR A 32 -2.74 -16.24 -2.86
C THR A 32 -3.96 -16.43 -3.76
N THR A 33 -4.67 -15.34 -4.10
CA THR A 33 -5.82 -15.44 -5.00
C THR A 33 -5.44 -15.62 -6.46
N ILE A 34 -4.37 -14.98 -6.96
CA ILE A 34 -3.94 -15.10 -8.36
C ILE A 34 -3.76 -16.56 -8.74
N THR A 35 -2.96 -17.32 -7.98
CA THR A 35 -2.71 -18.73 -8.31
C THR A 35 -4.01 -19.52 -8.35
N SER A 36 -4.87 -19.35 -7.34
CA SER A 36 -6.16 -20.05 -7.26
C SER A 36 -7.08 -19.70 -8.43
N VAL A 37 -7.21 -18.41 -8.77
CA VAL A 37 -8.09 -17.94 -9.85
C VAL A 37 -7.63 -18.45 -11.21
N PHE A 38 -6.34 -18.36 -11.54
CA PHE A 38 -5.87 -18.78 -12.86
C PHE A 38 -5.90 -20.31 -13.04
N GLN A 39 -5.63 -21.08 -11.98
CA GLN A 39 -5.72 -22.53 -12.05
C GLN A 39 -7.18 -23.04 -12.03
N GLN A 40 -8.04 -22.51 -11.16
CA GLN A 40 -9.40 -23.03 -10.98
C GLN A 40 -10.40 -22.42 -11.97
N GLN A 41 -10.31 -21.12 -12.23
CA GLN A 41 -11.28 -20.40 -13.07
C GLN A 41 -10.89 -20.42 -14.55
N TYR A 42 -9.59 -20.28 -14.84
CA TYR A 42 -9.06 -20.19 -16.20
C TYR A 42 -8.38 -21.47 -16.69
N LEU A 43 -8.32 -22.51 -15.84
CA LEU A 43 -7.76 -23.83 -16.15
C LEU A 43 -6.32 -23.77 -16.69
N TRP A 44 -5.53 -22.82 -16.19
CA TRP A 44 -4.12 -22.71 -16.52
C TRP A 44 -3.30 -23.79 -15.83
N ASP A 45 -2.31 -24.31 -16.55
CA ASP A 45 -1.32 -25.20 -15.95
C ASP A 45 -0.52 -24.47 -14.86
N PRO A 46 -0.10 -25.17 -13.79
CA PRO A 46 0.71 -24.58 -12.72
C PRO A 46 1.99 -23.89 -13.23
N GLU A 47 2.57 -24.42 -14.31
CA GLU A 47 3.79 -23.91 -14.94
C GLU A 47 3.61 -22.50 -15.51
N ILE A 48 2.47 -22.20 -16.12
CA ILE A 48 2.18 -20.90 -16.73
C ILE A 48 1.52 -19.91 -15.76
N THR A 49 0.98 -20.39 -14.63
CA THR A 49 0.31 -19.56 -13.63
C THR A 49 1.20 -18.44 -13.09
N GLY A 50 2.52 -18.64 -13.07
CA GLY A 50 3.51 -17.62 -12.72
C GLY A 50 3.45 -16.37 -13.60
N LEU A 51 3.00 -16.47 -14.85
CA LEU A 51 2.91 -15.35 -15.79
C LEU A 51 1.86 -14.31 -15.35
N ALA A 52 0.83 -14.70 -14.61
CA ALA A 52 -0.20 -13.78 -14.13
C ALA A 52 0.38 -12.71 -13.18
N TYR A 53 1.47 -13.02 -12.48
CA TYR A 53 2.17 -12.08 -11.58
C TYR A 53 2.88 -10.95 -12.33
N LEU A 54 3.12 -11.10 -13.64
CA LEU A 54 3.73 -10.04 -14.45
C LEU A 54 2.89 -8.76 -14.44
N GLY A 55 1.56 -8.85 -14.32
CA GLY A 55 0.69 -7.68 -14.19
C GLY A 55 1.08 -6.82 -12.98
N VAL A 56 1.26 -7.45 -11.80
CA VAL A 56 1.73 -6.75 -10.59
C VAL A 56 3.15 -6.22 -10.78
N GLY A 57 4.04 -7.02 -11.37
CA GLY A 57 5.43 -6.64 -11.64
C GLY A 57 5.56 -5.39 -12.51
N ILE A 58 4.82 -5.33 -13.62
CA ILE A 58 4.76 -4.14 -14.49
C ILE A 58 4.24 -2.93 -13.71
N GLY A 59 3.22 -3.12 -12.88
CA GLY A 59 2.73 -2.09 -11.95
C GLY A 59 3.83 -1.57 -11.01
N PHE A 60 4.67 -2.45 -10.46
CA PHE A 60 5.78 -2.05 -9.61
C PHE A 60 6.82 -1.20 -10.35
N PHE A 61 7.30 -1.65 -11.52
CA PHE A 61 8.30 -0.91 -12.29
C PHE A 61 7.79 0.47 -12.72
N THR A 62 6.55 0.53 -13.22
CA THR A 62 5.93 1.79 -13.61
C THR A 62 5.69 2.71 -12.41
N GLY A 63 5.24 2.16 -11.28
CA GLY A 63 5.06 2.90 -10.03
C GLY A 63 6.37 3.52 -9.53
N VAL A 64 7.45 2.74 -9.46
CA VAL A 64 8.78 3.24 -9.07
C VAL A 64 9.25 4.36 -10.01
N ALA A 65 9.14 4.16 -11.32
CA ALA A 65 9.60 5.14 -12.31
C ALA A 65 8.83 6.47 -12.21
N VAL A 66 7.51 6.41 -11.98
CA VAL A 66 6.68 7.62 -11.83
C VAL A 66 6.93 8.30 -10.48
N VAL A 67 7.02 7.55 -9.38
CA VAL A 67 7.35 8.11 -8.06
C VAL A 67 8.72 8.78 -8.07
N ALA A 68 9.74 8.16 -8.67
CA ALA A 68 11.07 8.74 -8.75
C ALA A 68 11.07 10.10 -9.45
N LYS A 69 10.23 10.29 -10.48
CA LYS A 69 10.11 11.56 -11.19
C LYS A 69 9.26 12.61 -10.45
N ILE A 70 8.13 12.18 -9.88
CA ILE A 70 7.13 13.10 -9.29
C ILE A 70 7.49 13.49 -7.87
N SER A 71 8.04 12.57 -7.07
CA SER A 71 8.28 12.77 -5.63
C SER A 71 9.21 13.97 -5.38
N ASP A 72 10.38 13.99 -6.01
CA ASP A 72 11.36 15.05 -5.80
C ASP A 72 10.87 16.40 -6.33
N ALA A 73 10.25 16.41 -7.52
CA ALA A 73 9.66 17.61 -8.09
C ALA A 73 8.54 18.19 -7.21
N THR A 74 7.71 17.33 -6.61
CA THR A 74 6.62 17.73 -5.70
C THR A 74 7.19 18.32 -4.42
N VAL A 75 8.19 17.67 -3.82
CA VAL A 75 8.86 18.16 -2.61
C VAL A 75 9.53 19.51 -2.86
N VAL A 76 10.24 19.69 -3.97
CA VAL A 76 10.88 20.96 -4.32
C VAL A 76 9.85 22.06 -4.50
N ARG A 77 8.78 21.80 -5.26
CA ARG A 77 7.69 22.76 -5.47
C ARG A 77 7.02 23.18 -4.16
N MET A 78 6.75 22.23 -3.27
CA MET A 78 6.11 22.52 -1.98
C MET A 78 7.07 23.21 -1.02
N THR A 79 8.37 22.93 -1.08
CA THR A 79 9.41 23.62 -0.31
C THR A 79 9.48 25.10 -0.71
N LEU A 80 9.46 25.38 -2.02
CA LEU A 80 9.44 26.76 -2.54
C LEU A 80 8.16 27.50 -2.11
N ALA A 81 7.01 26.82 -2.14
CA ALA A 81 5.74 27.39 -1.68
C ALA A 81 5.68 27.60 -0.15
N ASN A 82 6.49 26.87 0.62
CA ASN A 82 6.58 26.99 2.09
C ASN A 82 7.72 27.91 2.54
N GLY A 83 8.07 28.92 1.73
CA GLY A 83 9.12 29.88 2.07
C GLY A 83 10.52 29.29 2.20
N GLY A 84 10.78 28.15 1.54
CA GLY A 84 12.07 27.45 1.57
C GLY A 84 12.23 26.41 2.69
N VAL A 85 11.24 26.24 3.56
CA VAL A 85 11.31 25.26 4.66
C VAL A 85 10.79 23.90 4.19
N ARG A 86 11.68 22.90 4.18
CA ARG A 86 11.35 21.51 3.81
C ARG A 86 10.71 20.78 4.99
N GLU A 87 9.48 20.29 4.80
CA GLU A 87 8.77 19.48 5.79
C GLU A 87 8.61 18.04 5.31
N PRO A 88 8.80 17.02 6.16
CA PRO A 88 8.61 15.61 5.81
C PRO A 88 7.21 15.33 5.22
N GLU A 89 6.19 16.03 5.72
CA GLU A 89 4.80 15.89 5.31
C GLU A 89 4.57 16.17 3.82
N MET A 90 5.42 16.98 3.17
CA MET A 90 5.32 17.32 1.74
C MET A 90 5.42 16.11 0.80
N ARG A 91 5.82 14.94 1.31
CA ARG A 91 5.84 13.67 0.55
C ARG A 91 4.48 12.96 0.49
N LEU A 92 3.60 13.22 1.45
CA LEU A 92 2.32 12.52 1.62
C LEU A 92 1.22 12.87 0.60
N PRO A 93 1.16 14.07 0.00
CA PRO A 93 0.15 14.38 -1.02
C PRO A 93 0.21 13.45 -2.23
N ALA A 94 1.42 13.03 -2.64
CA ALA A 94 1.60 12.07 -3.72
C ALA A 94 0.90 10.74 -3.40
N CYS A 95 0.97 10.26 -2.14
CA CYS A 95 0.33 9.02 -1.72
C CYS A 95 -1.17 9.00 -2.00
N VAL A 96 -1.87 10.13 -1.84
CA VAL A 96 -3.33 10.19 -2.01
C VAL A 96 -3.72 9.85 -3.46
N MET A 97 -2.97 10.39 -4.43
CA MET A 97 -3.18 10.10 -5.85
C MET A 97 -2.95 8.62 -6.14
N PHE A 98 -1.84 8.06 -5.64
CA PHE A 98 -1.50 6.66 -5.88
C PHE A 98 -2.42 5.68 -5.15
N ALA A 99 -2.90 6.03 -3.96
CA ALA A 99 -3.79 5.19 -3.17
C ALA A 99 -5.13 4.93 -3.89
N CYS A 100 -5.59 5.84 -4.75
CA CYS A 100 -6.80 5.65 -5.55
C CYS A 100 -6.70 4.50 -6.56
N PHE A 101 -5.50 4.10 -6.99
CA PHE A 101 -5.32 3.02 -7.96
C PHE A 101 -5.46 1.62 -7.34
N ILE A 102 -5.20 1.49 -6.04
CA ILE A 102 -5.33 0.22 -5.29
C ILE A 102 -6.78 -0.32 -5.33
N PRO A 103 -7.82 0.43 -4.93
CA PRO A 103 -9.19 -0.06 -4.98
C PRO A 103 -9.68 -0.31 -6.40
N VAL A 104 -9.25 0.51 -7.38
CA VAL A 104 -9.57 0.30 -8.80
C VAL A 104 -9.10 -1.07 -9.26
N SER A 105 -7.90 -1.49 -8.86
CA SER A 105 -7.40 -2.83 -9.16
C SER A 105 -8.26 -3.93 -8.55
N PHE A 106 -8.64 -3.81 -7.27
CA PHE A 106 -9.47 -4.82 -6.61
C PHE A 106 -10.84 -4.96 -7.26
N PHE A 107 -11.50 -3.84 -7.58
CA PHE A 107 -12.78 -3.90 -8.28
C PHE A 107 -12.64 -4.49 -9.69
N TRP A 108 -11.62 -4.08 -10.44
CA TRP A 108 -11.39 -4.60 -11.79
C TRP A 108 -11.06 -6.09 -11.76
N TYR A 109 -10.02 -6.49 -11.04
CA TYR A 109 -9.56 -7.88 -10.93
C TYR A 109 -10.67 -8.80 -10.39
N GLY A 110 -11.35 -8.38 -9.32
CA GLY A 110 -12.40 -9.17 -8.67
C GLY A 110 -13.58 -9.49 -9.58
N TRP A 111 -14.13 -8.46 -10.25
CA TRP A 111 -15.28 -8.64 -11.13
C TRP A 111 -14.90 -9.28 -12.47
N ALA A 112 -13.71 -8.99 -12.99
CA ALA A 112 -13.20 -9.67 -14.18
C ALA A 112 -13.04 -11.18 -13.92
N ALA A 113 -12.41 -11.56 -12.81
CA ALA A 113 -12.26 -12.96 -12.42
C ALA A 113 -13.63 -13.64 -12.19
N TYR A 114 -14.55 -12.96 -11.49
CA TYR A 114 -15.89 -13.50 -11.22
C TYR A 114 -16.70 -13.75 -12.49
N LYS A 115 -16.63 -12.84 -13.48
CA LYS A 115 -17.33 -12.95 -14.75
C LYS A 115 -16.63 -13.85 -15.78
N GLN A 116 -15.45 -14.40 -15.46
CA GLN A 116 -14.67 -15.24 -16.37
C GLN A 116 -14.40 -14.59 -17.73
N VAL A 117 -14.18 -13.26 -17.74
CA VAL A 117 -13.77 -12.58 -18.98
C VAL A 117 -12.38 -13.05 -19.40
N HIS A 118 -11.96 -12.77 -20.64
CA HIS A 118 -10.66 -13.20 -21.14
C HIS A 118 -9.51 -12.95 -20.12
N TRP A 119 -8.69 -13.98 -19.86
CA TRP A 119 -7.66 -14.06 -18.81
C TRP A 119 -6.71 -12.85 -18.76
N ILE A 120 -6.51 -12.14 -19.87
CA ILE A 120 -5.67 -10.94 -19.93
C ILE A 120 -6.27 -9.77 -19.14
N VAL A 121 -7.59 -9.68 -19.06
CA VAL A 121 -8.32 -8.58 -18.41
C VAL A 121 -8.03 -8.53 -16.91
N PRO A 122 -8.13 -9.63 -16.13
CA PRO A 122 -7.70 -9.59 -14.73
C PRO A 122 -6.21 -9.29 -14.57
N ILE A 123 -5.32 -9.76 -15.45
CA ILE A 123 -3.88 -9.44 -15.39
C ILE A 123 -3.64 -7.93 -15.56
N ILE A 124 -4.30 -7.29 -16.53
CA ILE A 124 -4.23 -5.83 -16.71
C ILE A 124 -4.80 -5.13 -15.48
N GLY A 125 -5.87 -5.67 -14.90
CA GLY A 125 -6.47 -5.20 -13.66
C GLY A 125 -5.51 -5.22 -12.46
N LEU A 126 -4.42 -5.98 -12.49
CA LEU A 126 -3.37 -6.01 -11.45
C LEU A 126 -2.33 -4.90 -11.57
N VAL A 127 -2.17 -4.30 -12.75
CA VAL A 127 -1.19 -3.23 -12.99
C VAL A 127 -1.44 -2.00 -12.09
N PRO A 128 -2.68 -1.49 -11.94
CA PRO A 128 -2.97 -0.39 -11.04
C PRO A 128 -2.65 -0.70 -9.57
N PHE A 129 -2.73 -1.96 -9.13
CA PHE A 129 -2.35 -2.33 -7.76
C PHE A 129 -0.86 -2.12 -7.54
N GLY A 130 -0.01 -2.67 -8.41
CA GLY A 130 1.43 -2.51 -8.29
C GLY A 130 1.85 -1.03 -8.36
N PHE A 131 1.21 -0.27 -9.26
CA PHE A 131 1.44 1.16 -9.42
C PHE A 131 1.08 1.94 -8.15
N GLY A 132 -0.13 1.74 -7.63
CA GLY A 132 -0.61 2.39 -6.42
C GLY A 132 0.20 1.98 -5.19
N MET A 133 0.55 0.71 -5.08
CA MET A 133 1.35 0.18 -3.97
C MET A 133 2.70 0.88 -3.88
N MET A 134 3.50 0.91 -4.95
CA MET A 134 4.81 1.59 -4.95
C MET A 134 4.67 3.09 -4.70
N GLY A 135 3.61 3.67 -5.28
CA GLY A 135 3.18 5.04 -5.08
C GLY A 135 2.94 5.46 -3.63
N VAL A 136 2.57 4.51 -2.78
CA VAL A 136 2.40 4.77 -1.35
C VAL A 136 3.57 4.23 -0.51
N PHE A 137 4.19 3.14 -0.95
CA PHE A 137 5.26 2.48 -0.20
C PHE A 137 6.48 3.39 -0.01
N ILE A 138 6.93 4.00 -1.12
CA ILE A 138 8.14 4.82 -1.16
C ILE A 138 7.95 6.13 -0.35
N PRO A 139 6.86 6.91 -0.53
CA PRO A 139 6.75 8.17 0.20
C PRO A 139 6.48 7.97 1.69
N ILE A 140 5.79 6.91 2.11
CA ILE A 140 5.64 6.61 3.56
C ILE A 140 6.98 6.20 4.17
N GLN A 141 7.76 5.35 3.49
CA GLN A 141 9.05 4.93 4.02
C GLN A 141 10.02 6.11 4.16
N THR A 142 10.08 6.98 3.15
CA THR A 142 10.90 8.21 3.19
C THR A 142 10.38 9.24 4.20
N TYR A 143 9.06 9.36 4.36
CA TYR A 143 8.45 10.18 5.43
C TYR A 143 8.90 9.73 6.81
N MET A 144 8.89 8.43 7.11
CA MET A 144 9.31 7.92 8.42
C MET A 144 10.80 8.19 8.71
N ILE A 145 11.64 8.18 7.68
CA ILE A 145 13.06 8.53 7.80
C ILE A 145 13.23 10.03 8.07
N ASP A 146 12.54 10.87 7.29
CA ASP A 146 12.66 12.33 7.37
C ASP A 146 12.00 12.90 8.65
N ALA A 147 10.93 12.27 9.15
CA ALA A 147 10.23 12.69 10.35
C ALA A 147 10.98 12.33 11.64
N PHE A 148 11.77 11.24 11.61
CA PHE A 148 12.49 10.71 12.78
C PHE A 148 13.96 10.38 12.44
N PRO A 149 14.81 11.35 12.06
CA PRO A 149 16.17 11.07 11.59
C PRO A 149 17.03 10.33 12.61
N GLU A 150 16.93 10.69 13.90
CA GLU A 150 17.69 10.05 14.99
C GLU A 150 17.25 8.58 15.26
N TYR A 151 16.00 8.25 14.91
CA TYR A 151 15.40 6.94 15.15
C TYR A 151 14.94 6.25 13.87
N ALA A 152 15.47 6.66 12.71
CA ALA A 152 14.98 6.25 11.40
C ALA A 152 15.02 4.72 11.24
N ALA A 153 16.11 4.08 11.69
CA ALA A 153 16.24 2.63 11.66
C ALA A 153 15.16 1.92 12.51
N SER A 154 14.82 2.47 13.68
CA SER A 154 13.78 1.90 14.55
C SER A 154 12.38 2.10 13.99
N ALA A 155 12.12 3.26 13.37
CA ALA A 155 10.87 3.57 12.69
C ALA A 155 10.62 2.64 11.50
N VAL A 156 11.64 2.42 10.67
CA VAL A 156 11.58 1.50 9.52
C VAL A 156 11.46 0.04 9.99
N ALA A 157 12.12 -0.34 11.09
CA ALA A 157 11.96 -1.65 11.69
C ALA A 157 10.55 -1.89 12.20
N ALA A 158 9.92 -0.90 12.85
CA ALA A 158 8.53 -0.97 13.29
C ALA A 158 7.57 -1.15 12.10
N LEU A 159 7.74 -0.34 11.06
CA LEU A 159 6.99 -0.46 9.80
C LEU A 159 7.11 -1.86 9.19
N THR A 160 8.33 -2.39 9.17
CA THR A 160 8.64 -3.72 8.63
C THR A 160 8.06 -4.84 9.48
N ALA A 161 8.10 -4.72 10.81
CA ALA A 161 7.51 -5.71 11.71
C ALA A 161 5.99 -5.76 11.56
N SER A 162 5.32 -4.59 11.58
CA SER A 162 3.87 -4.51 11.43
C SER A 162 3.39 -5.10 10.11
N ARG A 163 4.06 -4.79 8.98
CA ARG A 163 3.68 -5.36 7.69
C ARG A 163 3.88 -6.87 7.61
N SER A 164 4.95 -7.40 8.23
CA SER A 164 5.22 -8.84 8.22
C SER A 164 4.16 -9.62 9.00
N VAL A 165 3.71 -9.08 10.14
CA VAL A 165 2.63 -9.69 10.92
C VAL A 165 1.33 -9.74 10.09
N PHE A 166 0.96 -8.63 9.46
CA PHE A 166 -0.26 -8.58 8.65
C PHE A 166 -0.15 -9.46 7.39
N ALA A 167 0.99 -9.50 6.72
CA ALA A 167 1.22 -10.40 5.58
C ALA A 167 1.19 -11.89 5.98
N ALA A 168 1.51 -12.23 7.23
CA ALA A 168 1.38 -13.60 7.72
C ALA A 168 -0.07 -13.95 8.08
N VAL A 169 -0.81 -13.02 8.70
CA VAL A 169 -2.13 -13.30 9.27
C VAL A 169 -3.27 -13.10 8.26
N LEU A 170 -3.25 -12.04 7.44
CA LEU A 170 -4.35 -11.73 6.51
C LEU A 170 -4.61 -12.84 5.49
N PRO A 171 -3.58 -13.46 4.86
CA PRO A 171 -3.81 -14.54 3.91
C PRO A 171 -4.46 -15.79 4.51
N LEU A 172 -4.34 -16.00 5.83
CA LEU A 172 -5.01 -17.11 6.51
C LEU A 172 -6.54 -16.94 6.52
N ALA A 173 -7.02 -15.71 6.47
CA ALA A 173 -8.45 -15.41 6.37
C ALA A 173 -8.98 -15.44 4.93
N ALA A 174 -8.10 -15.47 3.92
CA ALA A 174 -8.51 -15.44 2.51
C ALA A 174 -9.44 -16.59 2.12
N PRO A 175 -9.13 -17.87 2.43
CA PRO A 175 -9.94 -18.99 1.98
C PRO A 175 -11.37 -18.93 2.50
N SER A 176 -11.57 -18.61 3.79
CA SER A 176 -12.92 -18.51 4.37
C SER A 176 -13.70 -17.31 3.83
N MET A 177 -13.01 -16.17 3.62
CA MET A 177 -13.60 -14.98 3.03
C MET A 177 -14.07 -15.25 1.60
N TYR A 178 -13.23 -15.84 0.76
CA TYR A 178 -13.58 -16.13 -0.64
C TYR A 178 -14.58 -17.28 -0.77
N ALA A 179 -14.58 -18.26 0.15
CA ALA A 179 -15.61 -19.29 0.18
C ALA A 179 -17.01 -18.71 0.47
N THR A 180 -17.09 -17.66 1.29
CA THR A 180 -18.37 -17.04 1.69
C THR A 180 -18.84 -15.97 0.70
N LEU A 181 -17.93 -15.11 0.23
CA LEU A 181 -18.25 -13.93 -0.59
C LEU A 181 -18.01 -14.16 -2.10
N GLY A 182 -17.29 -15.21 -2.47
CA GLY A 182 -16.80 -15.40 -3.83
C GLY A 182 -15.76 -14.35 -4.25
N LEU A 183 -15.26 -14.47 -5.47
CA LEU A 183 -14.20 -13.61 -6.00
C LEU A 183 -14.64 -12.15 -6.20
N GLY A 184 -15.88 -11.93 -6.65
CA GLY A 184 -16.38 -10.58 -6.93
C GLY A 184 -16.53 -9.73 -5.66
N TRP A 185 -17.39 -10.18 -4.74
CA TRP A 185 -17.62 -9.46 -3.49
C TRP A 185 -16.43 -9.55 -2.52
N GLY A 186 -15.68 -10.66 -2.51
CA GLY A 186 -14.45 -10.78 -1.72
C GLY A 186 -13.43 -9.70 -2.09
N ASN A 187 -13.14 -9.52 -3.38
CA ASN A 187 -12.26 -8.44 -3.83
C ASN A 187 -12.90 -7.05 -3.66
N SER A 188 -14.22 -6.91 -3.80
CA SER A 188 -14.89 -5.63 -3.55
C SER A 188 -14.77 -5.18 -2.10
N LEU A 189 -14.86 -6.10 -1.14
CA LEU A 189 -14.61 -5.83 0.28
C LEU A 189 -13.18 -5.30 0.49
N LEU A 190 -12.18 -5.96 -0.11
CA LEU A 190 -10.79 -5.50 -0.07
C LEU A 190 -10.61 -4.12 -0.72
N GLY A 191 -11.32 -3.87 -1.83
CA GLY A 191 -11.39 -2.57 -2.48
C GLY A 191 -11.98 -1.48 -1.57
N PHE A 192 -13.06 -1.77 -0.85
CA PHE A 192 -13.63 -0.82 0.12
C PHE A 192 -12.70 -0.55 1.31
N ILE A 193 -11.98 -1.56 1.80
CA ILE A 193 -10.95 -1.38 2.83
C ILE A 193 -9.84 -0.47 2.29
N ALA A 194 -9.35 -0.70 1.08
CA ALA A 194 -8.36 0.16 0.44
C ALA A 194 -8.87 1.61 0.25
N LEU A 195 -10.14 1.77 -0.11
CA LEU A 195 -10.79 3.08 -0.28
C LEU A 195 -10.89 3.83 1.06
N ALA A 196 -11.25 3.14 2.14
CA ALA A 196 -11.29 3.71 3.49
C ALA A 196 -9.92 4.18 3.99
N LEU A 197 -8.84 3.64 3.44
CA LEU A 197 -7.47 4.02 3.79
C LEU A 197 -6.96 5.25 3.00
N ILE A 198 -7.55 5.60 1.84
CA ILE A 198 -7.18 6.79 1.05
C ILE A 198 -7.07 8.09 1.87
N PRO A 199 -8.01 8.42 2.78
CA PRO A 199 -7.91 9.67 3.56
C PRO A 199 -6.76 9.69 4.57
N VAL A 200 -6.16 8.54 4.93
CA VAL A 200 -5.15 8.46 6.00
C VAL A 200 -3.90 9.31 5.70
N PRO A 201 -3.24 9.20 4.53
CA PRO A 201 -2.12 10.10 4.19
C PRO A 201 -2.52 11.58 4.13
N ALA A 202 -3.73 11.91 3.69
CA ALA A 202 -4.22 13.29 3.63
C ALA A 202 -4.43 13.90 5.03
N LEU A 203 -4.96 13.09 5.97
CA LEU A 203 -5.11 13.50 7.36
C LEU A 203 -3.75 13.75 8.02
N ILE A 204 -2.76 12.89 7.76
CA ILE A 204 -1.42 13.06 8.32
C ILE A 204 -0.69 14.24 7.64
N PHE A 205 -0.93 14.50 6.36
CA PHE A 205 -0.44 15.72 5.71
C PHE A 205 -0.94 16.99 6.43
N LYS A 206 -2.22 17.04 6.79
CA LYS A 206 -2.83 18.20 7.46
C LYS A 206 -2.46 18.34 8.93
N TYR A 207 -2.44 17.23 9.68
CA TYR A 207 -2.28 17.25 11.14
C TYR A 207 -0.90 16.77 11.63
N GLY A 208 -0.07 16.19 10.77
CA GLY A 208 1.22 15.59 11.13
C GLY A 208 2.16 16.59 11.79
N LYS A 209 2.28 17.80 11.24
CA LYS A 209 3.08 18.89 11.82
C LYS A 209 2.63 19.23 13.24
N VAL A 210 1.33 19.37 13.47
CA VAL A 210 0.76 19.70 14.79
C VAL A 210 1.03 18.59 15.79
N ILE A 211 0.84 17.33 15.39
CA ILE A 211 1.06 16.17 16.25
C ILE A 211 2.55 16.05 16.62
N ARG A 212 3.46 16.27 15.67
CA ARG A 212 4.91 16.20 15.89
C ARG A 212 5.41 17.30 16.84
N VAL A 213 4.86 18.51 16.73
CA VAL A 213 5.22 19.63 17.61
C VAL A 213 4.63 19.44 19.01
N LYS A 214 3.41 18.90 19.12
CA LYS A 214 2.71 18.72 20.40
C LYS A 214 3.22 17.54 21.22
N TYR A 215 3.74 16.49 20.57
CA TYR A 215 4.29 15.29 21.22
C TYR A 215 5.71 14.99 20.70
N PRO A 216 6.73 15.76 21.12
CA PRO A 216 8.11 15.52 20.73
C PRO A 216 8.59 14.17 21.28
N VAL A 217 9.19 13.34 20.43
CA VAL A 217 9.70 12.02 20.81
C VAL A 217 10.97 12.19 21.64
N LYS A 218 10.92 11.77 22.91
CA LYS A 218 12.10 11.52 23.75
C LYS A 218 12.11 10.03 24.08
N LEU A 219 13.07 9.28 23.54
CA LEU A 219 13.23 7.83 23.74
C LEU A 219 14.30 7.51 24.77
#